data_AF-A0A836SDD7-F1
#
_entry.id   AF-A0A836SDD7-F1
#
_cell.length_a   1.000
_cell.length_b   1.000
_cell.length_c   1.000
_cell.angle_alpha   90.00
_cell.angle_beta   90.00
_cell.angle_gamma   90.00
#
_symmetry.space_group_name_H-M   'P 1'
#
loop_
_entity.id
_entity.type
_entity.pdbx_description
1 polymer ?
#
loop_
_entity_poly.entity_id
_entity_poly.type
_entity_poly.pdbx_seq_one_letter_code
_entity_poly.pdbx_strand_id
1 'polypeptide(L)'
;MRRTLGLVLLLSCARNPEAVYGDGRLYLLLDMDSRFASDRLLFVRVEAEGYEAKTIKIFDYSKFTPEQLATLPVDVEGALDWAKLQGRPYDMMGMPIKGGSEVTVTVQQGEFDVNSVTFKMDGDTQIRVFVKDPELPGPKHLQVERSVLHVGF
;
A
#
# COMPACT_ATOMS: atom_id res chain seq x y z
N MET A 1 -8.00 69.36 18.22
CA MET A 1 -7.10 68.20 18.41
C MET A 1 -7.62 67.05 17.57
N ARG A 2 -6.99 66.75 16.42
CA ARG A 2 -7.35 65.64 15.53
C ARG A 2 -6.62 64.38 16.00
N ARG A 3 -7.36 63.32 16.34
CA ARG A 3 -6.81 61.98 16.59
C ARG A 3 -7.03 61.14 15.34
N THR A 4 -5.96 60.92 14.58
CA THR A 4 -5.92 59.96 13.49
C THR A 4 -5.73 58.58 14.12
N LEU A 5 -6.79 57.75 14.14
CA LEU A 5 -6.63 56.32 14.45
C LEU A 5 -6.07 55.63 13.20
N GLY A 6 -4.79 55.28 13.25
CA GLY A 6 -4.17 54.40 12.26
C GLY A 6 -4.70 52.99 12.43
N LEU A 7 -5.51 52.54 11.47
CA LEU A 7 -5.94 51.16 11.33
C LEU A 7 -4.78 50.36 10.73
N VAL A 8 -4.03 49.65 11.57
CA VAL A 8 -3.01 48.69 11.11
C VAL A 8 -3.75 47.41 10.68
N LEU A 9 -4.00 47.30 9.38
CA LEU A 9 -4.44 46.06 8.74
C LEU A 9 -3.26 45.08 8.75
N LEU A 10 -3.20 44.24 9.78
CA LEU A 10 -2.44 43.00 9.76
C LEU A 10 -3.09 42.07 8.74
N LEU A 11 -2.66 42.16 7.49
CA LEU A 11 -2.84 41.11 6.49
C LEU A 11 -2.06 39.89 6.98
N SER A 12 -2.68 39.10 7.87
CA SER A 12 -2.31 37.71 8.06
C SER A 12 -2.50 37.03 6.72
N CYS A 13 -1.42 36.96 5.95
CA CYS A 13 -1.27 35.94 4.93
C CYS A 13 -1.46 34.61 5.64
N ALA A 14 -2.67 34.05 5.57
CA ALA A 14 -2.91 32.63 5.79
C ALA A 14 -2.19 31.90 4.65
N ARG A 15 -0.86 31.84 4.75
CA ARG A 15 -0.07 30.86 4.00
C ARG A 15 -0.57 29.55 4.55
N ASN A 16 -1.33 28.80 3.75
CA ASN A 16 -1.49 27.38 3.99
C ASN A 16 -0.05 26.85 4.07
N PRO A 17 0.46 26.40 5.22
CA PRO A 17 1.68 25.63 5.23
C PRO A 17 1.25 24.28 4.68
N GLU A 18 0.99 24.20 3.36
CA GLU A 18 0.91 22.92 2.70
C GLU A 18 2.17 22.20 3.13
N ALA A 19 1.96 21.11 3.88
CA ALA A 19 3.02 20.31 4.43
C ALA A 19 4.03 20.10 3.30
N VAL A 20 5.30 20.44 3.54
CA VAL A 20 6.36 19.95 2.68
C VAL A 20 6.30 18.44 2.87
N TYR A 21 5.55 17.77 1.99
CA TYR A 21 5.38 16.33 2.08
C TYR A 21 6.77 15.74 1.98
N GLY A 22 7.20 15.06 3.05
CA GLY A 22 8.48 14.39 3.06
C GLY A 22 8.48 13.27 2.03
N ASP A 23 9.66 13.00 1.45
CA ASP A 23 9.88 11.74 0.75
C ASP A 23 9.60 10.59 1.72
N GLY A 24 8.98 9.52 1.22
CA GLY A 24 8.47 8.43 2.06
C GLY A 24 8.72 7.06 1.45
N ARG A 25 8.91 6.06 2.31
CA ARG A 25 8.94 4.65 1.90
C ARG A 25 7.55 4.03 2.00
N LEU A 26 7.29 3.08 1.11
CA LEU A 26 6.01 2.41 1.02
C LEU A 26 6.15 0.94 1.43
N TYR A 27 5.49 0.56 2.51
CA TYR A 27 5.58 -0.75 3.10
C TYR A 27 4.29 -1.54 2.91
N LEU A 28 4.41 -2.83 2.58
CA LEU A 28 3.33 -3.81 2.64
C LEU A 28 3.33 -4.49 4.01
N LEU A 29 2.18 -4.57 4.66
CA LEU A 29 1.90 -5.45 5.78
C LEU A 29 0.85 -6.48 5.34
N LEU A 30 1.30 -7.71 5.12
CA LEU A 30 0.40 -8.81 4.76
C LEU A 30 -0.18 -9.43 6.04
N ASP A 31 -1.44 -9.12 6.31
CA ASP A 31 -2.18 -9.56 7.50
C ASP A 31 -3.42 -10.38 7.13
N MET A 32 -3.16 -11.39 6.30
CA MET A 32 -4.14 -12.41 5.93
C MET A 32 -3.45 -13.76 5.79
N ASP A 33 -4.19 -14.81 6.10
CA ASP A 33 -3.79 -16.19 5.84
C ASP A 33 -3.90 -16.50 4.34
N SER A 34 -2.94 -17.24 3.80
CA SER A 34 -2.91 -17.62 2.38
C SER A 34 -4.14 -18.40 1.92
N ARG A 35 -4.88 -19.03 2.84
CA ARG A 35 -6.12 -19.78 2.53
C ARG A 35 -7.24 -18.93 1.99
N PHE A 36 -7.13 -17.63 2.15
CA PHE A 36 -8.09 -16.69 1.61
C PHE A 36 -7.70 -16.18 0.23
N ALA A 37 -6.53 -16.55 -0.28
CA ALA A 37 -6.09 -16.22 -1.64
C ALA A 37 -6.45 -17.31 -2.65
N SER A 38 -6.97 -16.87 -3.81
CA SER A 38 -7.19 -17.74 -4.97
C SER A 38 -5.87 -18.40 -5.35
N ASP A 39 -5.87 -19.73 -5.46
CA ASP A 39 -4.69 -20.52 -5.81
C ASP A 39 -3.47 -20.24 -4.92
N ARG A 40 -3.69 -19.70 -3.71
CA ARG A 40 -2.63 -19.26 -2.79
C ARG A 40 -1.68 -18.20 -3.37
N LEU A 41 -2.16 -17.45 -4.37
CA LEU A 41 -1.40 -16.43 -5.09
C LEU A 41 -2.06 -15.07 -4.93
N LEU A 42 -1.25 -14.06 -4.59
CA LEU A 42 -1.66 -12.68 -4.45
C LEU A 42 -0.74 -11.78 -5.27
N PHE A 43 -1.34 -10.84 -5.99
CA PHE A 43 -0.62 -9.81 -6.72
C PHE A 43 -0.82 -8.46 -6.02
N VAL A 44 0.28 -7.76 -5.77
CA VAL A 44 0.27 -6.38 -5.29
C VAL A 44 0.99 -5.51 -6.31
N ARG A 45 0.23 -4.69 -7.04
CA ARG A 45 0.76 -3.74 -8.01
C ARG A 45 0.82 -2.35 -7.40
N VAL A 46 1.96 -1.69 -7.53
CA VAL A 46 2.20 -0.33 -7.08
C VAL A 46 2.51 0.54 -8.30
N GLU A 47 1.78 1.64 -8.42
CA GLU A 47 1.97 2.66 -9.44
C GLU A 47 2.16 4.00 -8.73
N ALA A 48 3.34 4.60 -8.89
CA ALA A 48 3.65 5.89 -8.30
C ALA A 48 4.06 6.88 -9.38
N GLU A 49 3.56 8.11 -9.28
CA GLU A 49 3.84 9.19 -10.23
C GLU A 49 5.35 9.43 -10.38
N GLY A 50 5.87 9.22 -11.59
CA GLY A 50 7.29 9.38 -11.91
C GLY A 50 8.16 8.14 -11.67
N TYR A 51 7.57 7.00 -11.33
CA TYR A 51 8.26 5.73 -11.07
C TYR A 51 7.74 4.63 -11.99
N GLU A 52 8.59 3.62 -12.25
CA GLU A 52 8.15 2.41 -12.96
C GLU A 52 7.17 1.63 -12.09
N ALA A 53 6.08 1.15 -12.70
CA ALA A 53 5.10 0.31 -12.01
C ALA A 53 5.75 -1.01 -11.57
N LYS A 54 5.49 -1.42 -10.33
CA LYS A 54 6.06 -2.65 -9.77
C LYS A 54 4.94 -3.62 -9.39
N THR A 55 5.08 -4.88 -9.81
CA THR A 55 4.18 -5.95 -9.41
C THR A 55 4.93 -6.92 -8.51
N ILE A 56 4.40 -7.12 -7.31
CA ILE A 56 4.90 -8.09 -6.32
C ILE A 56 3.96 -9.30 -6.37
N LYS A 57 4.52 -10.46 -6.70
CA LYS A 57 3.81 -11.74 -6.61
C LYS A 57 4.09 -12.36 -5.24
N ILE A 58 3.07 -12.86 -4.56
CA ILE A 58 3.20 -13.51 -3.25
C ILE A 58 2.51 -14.86 -3.30
N PHE A 59 3.24 -15.93 -2.96
CA PHE A 59 2.75 -17.29 -3.09
C PHE A 59 3.05 -18.12 -1.83
N ASP A 60 2.10 -18.97 -1.44
CA ASP A 60 2.30 -19.91 -0.33
C ASP A 60 2.92 -21.24 -0.81
N TYR A 61 4.26 -21.29 -0.83
CA TYR A 61 5.00 -22.49 -1.17
C TYR A 61 4.79 -23.65 -0.18
N SER A 62 4.32 -23.39 1.06
CA SER A 62 4.19 -24.42 2.09
C SER A 62 3.09 -25.45 1.81
N LYS A 63 2.22 -25.19 0.84
CA LYS A 63 1.07 -26.05 0.49
C LYS A 63 1.32 -26.97 -0.69
N PHE A 64 2.49 -26.87 -1.34
CA PHE A 64 2.78 -27.57 -2.58
C PHE A 64 4.12 -28.29 -2.50
N THR A 65 4.16 -29.53 -3.00
CA THR A 65 5.43 -30.20 -3.26
C THR A 65 6.08 -29.63 -4.52
N PRO A 66 7.40 -29.81 -4.73
CA PRO A 66 8.07 -29.38 -5.95
C PRO A 66 7.40 -29.90 -7.23
N GLU A 67 6.90 -31.14 -7.22
CA GLU A 67 6.19 -31.74 -8.36
C GLU A 67 4.84 -31.05 -8.62
N GLN A 68 4.12 -30.67 -7.56
CA GLN A 68 2.85 -29.97 -7.68
C GLN A 68 3.05 -28.56 -8.26
N LEU A 69 4.11 -27.84 -7.85
CA LEU A 69 4.43 -26.51 -8.37
C LEU A 69 4.57 -26.50 -9.89
N ALA A 70 5.20 -27.52 -10.48
CA ALA A 70 5.39 -27.64 -11.92
C ALA A 70 4.09 -27.84 -12.72
N THR A 71 3.01 -28.21 -12.03
CA THR A 71 1.69 -28.49 -12.64
C THR A 71 0.66 -27.41 -12.37
N LEU A 72 1.02 -26.35 -11.63
CA LEU A 72 0.08 -25.29 -11.29
C LEU A 72 -0.35 -24.52 -12.56
N PRO A 73 -1.63 -24.14 -12.66
CA PRO A 73 -2.13 -23.31 -13.75
C PRO A 73 -1.72 -21.84 -13.62
N VAL A 74 -0.83 -21.51 -12.67
CA VAL A 74 -0.40 -20.14 -12.35
C VAL A 74 1.12 -20.05 -12.37
N ASP A 75 1.63 -18.93 -12.87
CA ASP A 75 3.06 -18.62 -12.87
C ASP A 75 3.48 -18.03 -11.52
N VAL A 76 4.27 -18.80 -10.78
CA VAL A 76 4.83 -18.43 -9.46
C VAL A 76 6.32 -18.05 -9.55
N GLU A 77 6.87 -17.89 -10.74
CA GLU A 77 8.25 -17.44 -10.91
C GLU A 77 8.43 -16.03 -10.34
N GLY A 78 9.49 -15.86 -9.54
CA GLY A 78 9.82 -14.60 -8.86
C GLY A 78 8.88 -14.23 -7.71
N ALA A 79 7.95 -15.11 -7.32
CA ALA A 79 7.06 -14.84 -6.19
C ALA A 79 7.81 -14.87 -4.85
N LEU A 80 7.39 -13.96 -3.97
CA LEU A 80 7.83 -13.93 -2.59
C LEU A 80 7.07 -14.99 -1.79
N ASP A 81 7.76 -15.63 -0.86
CA ASP A 81 7.17 -16.62 0.04
C ASP A 81 6.28 -15.95 1.08
N TRP A 82 5.00 -16.33 1.10
CA TRP A 82 3.99 -15.83 2.03
C TRP A 82 4.45 -15.89 3.49
N ALA A 83 5.09 -17.00 3.89
CA ALA A 83 5.53 -17.21 5.27
C ALA A 83 6.62 -16.23 5.71
N LYS A 84 7.38 -15.67 4.75
CA LYS A 84 8.41 -14.67 5.03
C LYS A 84 7.85 -13.25 5.16
N LEU A 85 6.67 -13.00 4.57
CA LEU A 85 6.02 -11.68 4.55
C LEU A 85 4.97 -11.50 5.63
N GLN A 86 4.28 -12.57 6.02
CA GLN A 86 3.13 -12.46 6.93
C GLN A 86 3.50 -11.77 8.25
N GLY A 87 2.76 -10.71 8.58
CA GLY A 87 2.97 -9.91 9.79
C GLY A 87 4.26 -9.08 9.83
N ARG A 88 5.00 -8.97 8.71
CA ARG A 88 6.26 -8.23 8.63
C ARG A 88 6.18 -7.14 7.56
N PRO A 89 6.66 -5.91 7.82
CA PRO A 89 6.75 -4.88 6.80
C PRO A 89 7.69 -5.28 5.66
N TYR A 90 7.24 -5.14 4.43
CA TYR A 90 8.04 -5.34 3.22
C TYR A 90 8.12 -4.05 2.41
N ASP A 91 9.32 -3.58 2.11
CA ASP A 91 9.51 -2.38 1.29
C ASP A 91 9.14 -2.67 -0.17
N MET A 92 7.98 -2.14 -0.59
CA MET A 92 7.40 -2.45 -1.89
C MET A 92 8.24 -1.88 -3.03
N MET A 93 8.75 -0.66 -2.90
CA MET A 93 9.52 -0.01 -3.96
C MET A 93 11.03 -0.25 -3.83
N GLY A 94 11.53 -0.52 -2.62
CA GLY A 94 12.96 -0.62 -2.31
C GLY A 94 13.66 0.74 -2.26
N MET A 95 12.94 1.81 -2.57
CA MET A 95 13.44 3.19 -2.63
C MET A 95 12.39 4.18 -2.14
N PRO A 96 12.82 5.37 -1.68
CA PRO A 96 11.89 6.44 -1.33
C PRO A 96 11.10 6.95 -2.54
N ILE A 97 9.82 7.25 -2.31
CA ILE A 97 8.91 7.92 -3.23
C ILE A 97 8.85 9.40 -2.84
N LYS A 98 8.92 10.28 -3.84
CA LYS A 98 8.84 11.72 -3.63
C LYS A 98 7.55 12.10 -2.90
N GLY A 99 7.65 12.98 -1.91
CA GLY A 99 6.50 13.52 -1.21
C GLY A 99 5.53 14.24 -2.18
N GLY A 100 4.23 14.03 -1.99
CA GLY A 100 3.17 14.57 -2.85
C GLY A 100 2.93 13.80 -4.15
N SER A 101 3.73 12.78 -4.47
CA SER A 101 3.44 11.88 -5.61
C SER A 101 2.11 11.16 -5.39
N GLU A 102 1.31 11.04 -6.45
CA GLU A 102 0.16 10.12 -6.42
C GLU A 102 0.65 8.67 -6.44
N VAL A 103 0.11 7.85 -5.55
CA VAL A 103 0.39 6.43 -5.45
C VAL A 103 -0.92 5.67 -5.49
N THR A 104 -1.01 4.68 -6.37
CA THR A 104 -2.08 3.69 -6.40
C THR A 104 -1.49 2.32 -6.06
N VAL A 105 -2.09 1.65 -5.09
CA VAL A 105 -1.78 0.27 -4.74
C VAL A 105 -3.00 -0.58 -5.03
N THR A 106 -2.83 -1.56 -5.91
CA THR A 106 -3.86 -2.50 -6.34
C THR A 106 -3.48 -3.89 -5.85
N VAL A 107 -4.38 -4.52 -5.12
CA VAL A 107 -4.27 -5.89 -4.65
C VAL A 107 -5.26 -6.74 -5.42
N GLN A 108 -4.79 -7.84 -5.98
CA GLN A 108 -5.59 -8.73 -6.80
C GLN A 108 -5.34 -10.20 -6.44
N GLN A 109 -6.42 -10.97 -6.36
CA GLN A 109 -6.42 -12.42 -6.37
C GLN A 109 -7.51 -12.91 -7.34
N GLY A 110 -7.21 -13.93 -8.14
CA GLY A 110 -8.15 -14.38 -9.17
C GLY A 110 -8.60 -13.27 -10.14
N GLU A 111 -9.73 -13.48 -10.81
CA GLU A 111 -10.23 -12.58 -11.84
C GLU A 111 -11.11 -11.44 -11.27
N PHE A 112 -11.82 -11.68 -10.17
CA PHE A 112 -12.87 -10.76 -9.67
C PHE A 112 -12.55 -10.09 -8.34
N ASP A 113 -11.56 -10.57 -7.58
CA ASP A 113 -11.21 -10.00 -6.28
C ASP A 113 -10.06 -9.00 -6.45
N VAL A 114 -10.43 -7.77 -6.81
CA VAL A 114 -9.52 -6.64 -6.96
C VAL A 114 -9.92 -5.54 -5.98
N ASN A 115 -8.96 -5.02 -5.22
CA ASN A 115 -9.16 -3.86 -4.36
C ASN A 115 -7.98 -2.88 -4.52
N SER A 116 -8.26 -1.58 -4.51
CA SER A 116 -7.23 -0.56 -4.68
C SER A 116 -7.40 0.60 -3.71
N VAL A 117 -6.28 1.25 -3.42
CA VAL A 117 -6.24 2.51 -2.69
C VAL A 117 -5.34 3.49 -3.43
N THR A 118 -5.84 4.71 -3.62
CA THR A 118 -5.08 5.81 -4.21
C THR A 118 -4.92 6.92 -3.17
N PHE A 119 -3.71 7.44 -3.05
CA PHE A 119 -3.37 8.47 -2.07
C PHE A 119 -2.17 9.30 -2.52
N LYS A 120 -1.91 10.40 -1.81
CA LYS A 120 -0.71 11.21 -1.98
C LYS A 120 0.33 10.80 -0.95
N MET A 121 1.58 10.60 -1.38
CA MET A 121 2.67 10.22 -0.48
C MET A 121 2.95 11.36 0.51
N ASP A 122 2.98 11.05 1.80
CA ASP A 122 3.12 12.00 2.91
C ASP A 122 4.03 11.46 4.02
N GLY A 123 5.23 11.00 3.63
CA GLY A 123 6.16 10.30 4.51
C GLY A 123 5.97 8.78 4.48
N ASP A 124 6.59 8.08 5.43
CA ASP A 124 6.57 6.62 5.44
C ASP A 124 5.14 6.09 5.61
N THR A 125 4.70 5.29 4.64
CA THR A 125 3.33 4.79 4.53
C THR A 125 3.32 3.27 4.58
N GLN A 126 2.39 2.71 5.35
CA GLN A 126 2.07 1.29 5.38
C GLN A 126 0.75 1.02 4.68
N ILE A 127 0.75 -0.02 3.86
CA ILE A 127 -0.42 -0.62 3.25
C ILE A 127 -0.65 -1.98 3.90
N ARG A 128 -1.74 -2.10 4.64
CA ARG A 128 -2.16 -3.37 5.26
C ARG A 128 -3.17 -4.06 4.36
N VAL A 129 -2.90 -5.33 4.08
CA VAL A 129 -3.80 -6.20 3.31
C VAL A 129 -4.34 -7.26 4.23
N PHE A 130 -5.66 -7.31 4.41
CA PHE A 130 -6.32 -8.22 5.33
C PHE A 130 -7.68 -8.68 4.80
N VAL A 131 -8.27 -9.66 5.47
CA VAL A 131 -9.63 -10.14 5.19
C VAL A 131 -10.59 -9.52 6.21
N LYS A 132 -11.57 -8.76 5.73
CA LYS A 132 -12.52 -8.05 6.60
C LYS A 132 -13.38 -9.00 7.45
N ASP A 133 -13.84 -10.10 6.84
CA ASP A 133 -14.66 -11.11 7.52
C ASP A 133 -14.13 -12.53 7.23
N PRO A 134 -13.31 -13.09 8.13
CA PRO A 134 -12.73 -14.41 7.96
C PRO A 134 -13.71 -15.55 8.27
N GLU A 135 -14.89 -15.27 8.85
CA GLU A 135 -15.85 -16.29 9.31
C GLU A 135 -16.97 -16.57 8.29
N LEU A 136 -17.29 -15.62 7.42
CA LEU A 136 -18.26 -15.84 6.36
C LEU A 136 -17.71 -16.77 5.24
N PRO A 137 -18.48 -17.78 4.80
CA PRO A 137 -18.16 -18.59 3.63
C PRO A 137 -18.49 -17.84 2.32
N GLY A 138 -17.63 -17.94 1.31
CA GLY A 138 -17.78 -17.23 0.03
C GLY A 138 -16.56 -16.37 -0.32
N PRO A 139 -16.55 -15.68 -1.48
CA PRO A 139 -15.45 -14.81 -1.90
C PRO A 139 -15.17 -13.78 -0.80
N LYS A 140 -13.91 -13.73 -0.38
CA LYS A 140 -13.48 -12.99 0.82
C LYS A 140 -13.21 -11.55 0.40
N HIS A 141 -13.87 -10.59 1.06
CA HIS A 141 -13.59 -9.18 0.86
C HIS A 141 -12.17 -8.84 1.34
N LEU A 142 -11.21 -8.98 0.43
CA LEU A 142 -9.87 -8.40 0.53
C LEU A 142 -10.04 -6.91 0.83
N GLN A 143 -9.38 -6.44 1.87
CA GLN A 143 -9.38 -5.03 2.24
C GLN A 143 -7.95 -4.50 2.27
N VAL A 144 -7.81 -3.30 1.73
CA VAL A 144 -6.57 -2.55 1.73
C VAL A 144 -6.77 -1.34 2.62
N GLU A 145 -5.96 -1.23 3.65
CA GLU A 145 -5.92 -0.08 4.54
C GLU A 145 -4.58 0.64 4.42
N ARG A 146 -4.63 1.97 4.46
CA ARG A 146 -3.45 2.83 4.48
C ARG A 146 -3.27 3.37 5.90
N SER A 147 -2.01 3.46 6.34
CA SER A 147 -1.62 4.15 7.58
C SER A 147 -0.30 4.89 7.38
N VAL A 148 -0.15 6.08 7.96
CA VAL A 148 1.11 6.84 7.94
C VAL A 148 1.90 6.48 9.20
N LEU A 149 3.15 6.04 9.03
CA LEU A 149 4.00 5.51 10.12
C LEU A 149 4.84 6.59 10.80
N HIS A 150 5.28 7.60 10.05
CA HIS A 150 6.02 8.72 10.58
C HIS A 150 5.76 9.97 9.73
N VAL A 151 5.20 11.00 10.37
CA VAL A 151 5.17 12.35 9.80
C VAL A 151 6.40 13.04 10.39
N GLY A 152 7.44 13.27 9.57
CA GLY A 152 8.56 14.09 10.01
C GLY A 152 8.03 15.49 10.33
N PHE A 153 8.10 15.90 11.60
CA PHE A 153 7.86 17.28 12.06
C PHE A 153 9.17 18.05 12.12
#